data_AF-A0A2P5M2L7-F1
#
_entry.id   AF-A0A2P5M2L7-F1
#
_cell.length_a   1.000
_cell.length_b   1.000
_cell.length_c   1.000
_cell.angle_alpha   90.00
_cell.angle_beta   90.00
_cell.angle_gamma   90.00
#
_symmetry.space_group_name_H-M   'P 1'
#
loop_
_entity.id
_entity.type
_entity.pdbx_description
1 polymer ?
#
loop_
_entity_poly.entity_id
_entity_poly.type
_entity_poly.pdbx_seq_one_letter_code
_entity_poly.pdbx_strand_id
1 'polypeptide(L)' 'MKADNPFDRKLNAHQGRIPISHVDGLTSVTDTLDFAWAAAQTVFEEAATPEHALKICELMLLCIHRNQDIQRKQLSTDNE' A
#
# COMPACT_ATOMS: atom_id res chain seq x y z
N MET A 1 -6.25 11.63 2.23
CA MET A 1 -4.90 12.22 2.22
C MET A 1 -4.96 13.61 2.84
N LYS A 2 -4.06 13.96 3.77
CA LYS A 2 -3.90 15.35 4.22
C LYS A 2 -3.23 16.14 3.09
N ALA A 3 -3.77 17.30 2.76
CA ALA A 3 -3.30 18.15 1.66
C ALA A 3 -1.87 18.73 1.82
N ASP A 4 -1.10 18.33 2.83
CA ASP A 4 0.28 18.78 3.06
C ASP A 4 1.07 17.76 3.90
N ASN A 5 1.25 16.56 3.35
CA ASN A 5 2.02 15.49 3.99
C ASN A 5 3.54 15.75 3.80
N PRO A 6 4.39 15.56 4.84
CA PRO A 6 5.85 15.75 4.73
C PRO A 6 6.54 14.92 3.64
N PHE A 7 6.01 13.74 3.33
CA PHE A 7 6.45 12.89 2.23
C PHE A 7 6.12 13.54 0.88
N ASP A 8 4.90 14.03 0.67
CA ASP A 8 4.50 14.71 -0.58
C ASP A 8 5.38 15.94 -0.84
N ARG A 9 5.69 16.73 0.19
CA ARG A 9 6.62 17.86 0.07
C ARG A 9 8.02 17.44 -0.37
N LYS A 10 8.56 16.35 0.20
CA LYS A 10 9.86 15.81 -0.23
C LYS A 10 9.80 15.28 -1.65
N LEU A 11 8.74 14.56 -2.00
CA LEU A 11 8.55 14.01 -3.34
C LEU A 11 8.50 15.14 -4.39
N ASN A 12 7.75 16.20 -4.11
CA ASN A 12 7.67 17.40 -4.95
C ASN A 12 9.02 18.14 -5.04
N ALA A 13 9.79 18.24 -3.95
CA ALA A 13 11.12 18.86 -3.97
C ALA A 13 12.13 18.10 -4.84
N HIS A 14 11.90 16.81 -5.07
CA HIS A 14 12.71 15.94 -5.92
C HIS A 14 12.06 15.61 -7.27
N GLN A 15 10.95 16.28 -7.60
CA GLN A 15 10.23 16.08 -8.86
C GLN A 15 11.14 16.39 -10.05
N GLY A 16 11.23 15.45 -11.00
CA GLY A 16 12.13 15.55 -12.17
C GLY A 16 13.55 15.00 -11.93
N ARG A 17 13.94 14.64 -10.71
CA ARG A 17 15.22 13.93 -10.42
C ARG A 17 15.06 12.42 -10.26
N ILE A 18 13.82 11.97 -10.07
CA ILE A 18 13.48 10.58 -9.82
C ILE A 18 12.65 10.08 -11.01
N PRO A 19 12.93 8.88 -11.55
CA PRO A 19 12.10 8.25 -12.58
C PRO A 19 10.62 8.17 -12.16
N ILE A 20 9.70 8.37 -13.10
CA ILE A 20 8.26 8.39 -12.81
C ILE A 20 7.77 7.07 -12.17
N SER A 21 8.31 5.93 -12.62
CA SER A 21 7.99 4.62 -12.06
C SER A 21 8.34 4.49 -10.57
N HIS A 22 9.38 5.18 -10.11
CA HIS A 22 9.74 5.21 -8.69
C HIS A 22 8.82 6.14 -7.90
N VAL A 23 8.37 7.26 -8.49
CA VAL A 23 7.38 8.16 -7.87
C VAL A 23 6.07 7.41 -7.63
N ASP A 24 5.59 6.68 -8.64
CA ASP A 24 4.38 5.86 -8.53
C ASP A 24 4.54 4.77 -7.46
N GLY A 25 5.69 4.08 -7.46
CA GLY A 25 6.00 3.06 -6.45
C GLY A 25 6.02 3.61 -5.02
N LEU A 26 6.68 4.75 -4.80
CA LEU A 26 6.77 5.38 -3.48
C LEU A 26 5.42 5.90 -2.99
N THR A 27 4.61 6.46 -3.90
CA THR A 27 3.25 6.91 -3.60
C THR A 27 2.36 5.73 -3.21
N SER A 28 2.38 4.66 -4.02
CA SER A 28 1.63 3.44 -3.75
C SER A 28 1.97 2.80 -2.40
N VAL A 29 3.26 2.72 -2.06
CA VAL A 29 3.70 2.19 -0.75
C VAL A 29 3.22 3.07 0.40
N THR A 30 3.29 4.39 0.24
CA THR A 30 2.87 5.34 1.28
C THR A 30 1.37 5.25 1.52
N ASP A 31 0.56 5.25 0.45
CA ASP A 31 -0.89 5.08 0.55
C ASP A 31 -1.26 3.73 1.19
N THR A 32 -0.55 2.65 0.80
CA THR A 32 -0.74 1.31 1.37
C THR A 32 -0.52 1.31 2.89
N LEU A 33 0.53 1.99 3.36
CA LEU A 33 0.83 2.11 4.79
C LEU A 33 -0.20 2.98 5.52
N ASP A 34 -0.66 4.07 4.90
CA ASP A 34 -1.72 4.92 5.46
C ASP A 34 -3.03 4.14 5.64
N PHE A 35 -3.41 3.32 4.67
CA PHE A 35 -4.56 2.43 4.81
C PHE A 35 -4.37 1.37 5.90
N ALA A 36 -3.18 0.78 5.97
CA ALA A 36 -2.87 -0.20 7.02
C ALA A 36 -2.90 0.43 8.43
N TRP A 37 -2.45 1.67 8.56
CA TRP A 37 -2.56 2.45 9.78
C TRP A 37 -4.01 2.76 10.14
N ALA A 38 -4.82 3.22 9.18
CA ALA A 38 -6.25 3.45 9.42
C ALA A 38 -6.99 2.17 9.84
N ALA A 39 -6.65 1.03 9.24
CA ALA A 39 -7.18 -0.27 9.63
C ALA A 39 -6.77 -0.66 11.06
N ALA A 40 -5.50 -0.45 11.42
CA ALA A 40 -5.02 -0.68 12.79
C ALA A 40 -5.78 0.19 13.81
N GLN A 41 -5.94 1.48 13.52
CA GLN A 41 -6.71 2.39 14.37
C GLN A 41 -8.18 2.00 14.49
N THR A 42 -8.76 1.44 13.44
CA THR A 42 -10.16 0.98 13.46
C THR A 42 -10.35 -0.25 14.35
N VAL A 43 -9.37 -1.18 14.35
CA VAL A 43 -9.48 -2.45 15.07
C VAL A 43 -9.01 -2.35 16.52
N PHE A 44 -7.94 -1.61 16.76
CA PHE A 44 -7.27 -1.53 18.07
C PHE A 44 -7.53 -0.20 18.79
N GLU A 45 -8.20 0.75 18.15
CA GLU A 45 -8.56 2.06 18.71
C GLU A 45 -7.34 2.75 19.35
N GLU A 46 -7.41 3.11 20.64
CA GLU A 46 -6.33 3.76 21.39
C GLU A 46 -5.09 2.87 21.56
N ALA A 47 -5.23 1.55 21.44
CA ALA A 47 -4.13 0.60 21.53
C ALA A 47 -3.44 0.35 20.18
N ALA A 48 -3.82 1.05 19.11
CA ALA A 48 -3.17 0.92 17.82
C ALA A 48 -1.70 1.36 17.88
N THR A 49 -0.79 0.46 17.51
CA THR A 49 0.65 0.74 17.40
C THR A 49 1.12 0.60 15.95
N PRO A 50 2.25 1.22 15.58
CA PRO A 50 2.81 1.08 14.23
C PRO A 50 3.04 -0.38 13.82
N GLU A 51 3.38 -1.26 14.76
CA GLU A 51 3.59 -2.69 14.53
C GLU A 51 2.31 -3.39 14.06
N HIS A 52 1.14 -3.00 14.58
CA HIS A 52 -0.16 -3.50 14.09
C HIS A 52 -0.36 -3.14 12.62
N ALA A 53 -0.07 -1.90 12.24
CA ALA A 53 -0.21 -1.44 10.86
C ALA A 53 0.77 -2.15 9.92
N LEU A 54 2.02 -2.33 10.33
CA LEU A 54 2.99 -3.10 9.54
C LEU A 54 2.53 -4.55 9.32
N LYS A 55 1.98 -5.19 10.37
CA LYS A 55 1.46 -6.56 10.23
C LYS A 55 0.23 -6.64 9.34
N ILE A 56 -0.69 -5.68 9.45
CA ILE A 56 -1.86 -5.57 8.57
C ILE A 56 -1.42 -5.36 7.12
N CYS A 57 -0.44 -4.49 6.88
CA CYS A 57 0.12 -4.24 5.55
C CYS A 57 0.69 -5.54 4.94
N GLU A 58 1.48 -6.30 5.71
CA GLU A 58 2.00 -7.61 5.30
C GLU A 58 0.87 -8.58 4.92
N LEU A 59 -0.14 -8.72 5.78
CA LEU A 59 -1.28 -9.60 5.54
C LEU A 59 -2.09 -9.19 4.30
N MET A 60 -2.27 -7.88 4.09
CA MET A 60 -2.95 -7.33 2.93
C MET A 60 -2.19 -7.66 1.64
N LEU A 61 -0.88 -7.44 1.61
CA LEU A 61 -0.04 -7.79 0.46
C LEU A 61 -0.09 -9.29 0.18
N LEU A 62 0.01 -10.15 1.20
CA LEU A 62 -0.12 -11.60 1.02
C LEU A 62 -1.48 -12.00 0.43
N CYS A 63 -2.57 -11.35 0.86
CA CYS A 63 -3.90 -11.58 0.34
C CYS A 63 -4.01 -11.18 -1.14
N ILE A 64 -3.46 -10.01 -1.52
CA ILE A 64 -3.44 -9.53 -2.90
C ILE A 64 -2.71 -10.51 -3.81
N HIS A 65 -1.50 -10.94 -3.43
CA HIS A 65 -0.72 -11.90 -4.22
C HIS A 65 -1.47 -13.22 -4.40
N ARG A 66 -2.06 -13.75 -3.32
CA ARG A 66 -2.89 -14.97 -3.39
C ARG A 66 -4.05 -14.83 -4.36
N ASN A 67 -4.75 -13.69 -4.32
CA ASN A 67 -5.90 -13.44 -5.19
C ASN A 67 -5.48 -13.32 -6.66
N GLN A 68 -4.35 -12.67 -6.94
CA GLN A 68 -3.79 -12.59 -8.29
C GLN A 68 -3.46 -13.97 -8.85
N ASP A 69 -2.91 -14.87 -8.04
CA ASP A 69 -2.61 -16.24 -8.47
C ASP A 69 -3.89 -17.04 -8.77
N ILE A 70 -4.95 -16.85 -7.99
CA ILE A 70 -6.25 -17.47 -8.25
C ILE A 70 -6.85 -16.98 -9.57
N GLN A 71 -6.83 -15.66 -9.82
CA GLN A 71 -7.36 -15.11 -11.07
C GLN A 71 -6.57 -15.57 -12.29
N ARG A 72 -5.24 -15.66 -12.18
CA ARG A 72 -4.38 -16.20 -13.26
C ARG A 72 -4.76 -17.63 -13.62
N LYS A 73 -5.06 -18.48 -12.63
CA LYS A 73 -5.48 -19.87 -12.85
C LYS A 73 -6.86 -19.98 -13.49
N GLN A 74 -7.81 -19.12 -13.12
CA GLN A 74 -9.14 -19.10 -13.73
C GLN A 74 -9.08 -18.69 -15.22
N LEU A 75 -8.28 -17.67 -15.55
CA LEU A 75 -8.07 -17.24 -16.94
C LEU A 75 -7.39 -18.29 -17.82
N SER A 76 -6.59 -19.20 -17.25
CA SER A 76 -6.00 -20.32 -18.00
C SER A 76 -6.97 -21.46 -18.26
N THR A 77 -7.95 -21.69 -17.38
CA THR A 77 -8.94 -22.77 -17.53
C THR A 77 -10.11 -22.40 -18.45
N ASP A 78 -10.38 -21.10 -18.63
CA ASP A 78 -11.47 -20.62 -19.49
C ASP A 78 -11.10 -20.54 -20.98
N ASN A 79 -9.82 -20.75 -21.32
CA ASN A 79 -9.28 -20.72 -22.69
C ASN A 79 -8.96 -22.11 -23.27
N GLU A 80 -9.33 -23.19 -22.57
CA GLU A 80 -9.25 -24.60 -23.02
C GLU A 80 -10.65 -25.16 -23.34
#